data_AF-A0A6B3G987-F1
#
_entry.id   AF-A0A6B3G987-F1
#
_cell.length_a   1.000
_cell.length_b   1.000
_cell.length_c   1.000
_cell.angle_alpha   90.00
_cell.angle_beta   90.00
_cell.angle_gamma   90.00
#
_symmetry.space_group_name_H-M   'P 1'
#
loop_
_entity.id
_entity.type
_entity.pdbx_description
1 polymer ?
#
loop_
_entity_poly.entity_id
_entity_poly.type
_entity_poly.pdbx_seq_one_letter_code
_entity_poly.pdbx_strand_id
1 'polypeptide(L)' 'LLDAPLWENRILGHVTEKPNSRGWLLDNKAARTDTERIVREYDVRTPGIDVTAASLSGGNQQKLIVGRE' A
#
# COMPACT_ATOMS: atom_id res chain seq x y z
N LEU A 1 -6.72 -8.87 -7.39
CA LEU A 1 -6.72 -7.72 -6.46
C LEU A 1 -6.44 -8.16 -5.02
N LEU A 2 -6.99 -9.29 -4.56
CA LEU A 2 -6.88 -9.76 -3.17
C LEU A 2 -5.62 -10.60 -2.87
N ASP A 3 -4.90 -11.07 -3.89
CA ASP A 3 -3.76 -12.00 -3.74
C ASP A 3 -2.37 -11.33 -3.77
N ALA A 4 -2.31 -10.02 -3.97
CA ALA A 4 -1.05 -9.27 -4.02
C ALA A 4 -0.71 -8.64 -2.66
N PRO A 5 0.58 -8.47 -2.31
CA PRO A 5 1.02 -7.77 -1.10
C PRO A 5 0.47 -6.33 -0.99
N LEU A 6 0.37 -5.80 0.23
CA LEU A 6 -0.15 -4.45 0.51
C LEU A 6 0.59 -3.34 -0.27
N TRP A 7 1.92 -3.43 -0.39
CA TRP A 7 2.72 -2.46 -1.16
C TRP A 7 2.39 -2.47 -2.67
N GLU A 8 1.92 -3.60 -3.20
CA GLU A 8 1.53 -3.75 -4.61
C GLU A 8 0.10 -3.21 -4.84
N ASN A 9 -0.78 -3.38 -3.86
CA ASN A 9 -2.10 -2.73 -3.86
C ASN A 9 -2.02 -1.21 -3.79
N ARG A 10 -0.98 -0.65 -3.14
CA ARG A 10 -0.73 0.80 -3.10
C ARG A 10 -0.43 1.39 -4.50
N ILE A 11 0.18 0.59 -5.37
CA ILE A 11 0.58 0.99 -6.73
C ILE A 11 -0.60 0.92 -7.72
N LEU A 12 -1.57 0.03 -7.49
CA LEU A 12 -2.77 -0.07 -8.32
C LEU A 12 -3.57 1.25 -8.28
N GLY A 13 -3.63 1.94 -9.44
CA GLY A 13 -4.30 3.23 -9.63
C GLY A 13 -3.36 4.43 -9.83
N HIS A 14 -2.07 4.33 -9.49
CA HIS A 14 -1.06 5.40 -9.71
C HIS A 14 0.26 4.84 -10.26
N VAL A 15 0.17 3.75 -11.05
CA VAL A 15 1.32 2.97 -11.55
C VAL A 15 2.34 3.83 -12.31
N THR A 16 1.89 4.93 -12.92
CA THR A 16 2.71 5.81 -13.76
C THR A 16 3.14 7.11 -13.08
N GLU A 17 2.63 7.43 -11.88
CA GLU A 17 2.85 8.72 -11.22
C GLU A 17 3.98 8.68 -10.19
N LYS A 18 4.79 9.74 -10.12
CA LYS A 18 5.79 9.89 -9.05
C LYS A 18 5.09 10.07 -7.70
N PRO A 19 5.58 9.45 -6.61
CA PRO A 19 6.87 8.77 -6.46
C PRO A 19 6.85 7.27 -6.82
N ASN A 20 5.72 6.73 -7.27
CA ASN A 20 5.54 5.29 -7.52
C ASN A 20 6.26 4.81 -8.78
N SER A 21 6.63 5.71 -9.70
CA SER A 21 7.43 5.41 -10.90
C SER A 21 8.74 6.21 -10.96
N ARG A 22 9.85 5.53 -11.27
CA ARG A 22 11.09 6.13 -11.77
C ARG A 22 11.21 5.81 -13.26
N GLY A 23 10.42 6.49 -14.09
CA GLY A 23 10.33 6.17 -15.51
C GLY A 23 9.46 4.93 -15.74
N TRP A 24 10.00 3.88 -16.37
CA TRP A 24 9.28 2.64 -16.69
C TRP A 24 9.26 1.60 -15.54
N LEU A 25 9.92 1.90 -14.42
CA LEU A 25 10.10 0.98 -13.30
C LEU A 25 9.37 1.50 -12.05
N LEU A 26 8.66 0.59 -11.37
CA LEU A 26 8.04 0.84 -10.07
C LEU A 26 9.13 1.09 -9.02
N ASP A 27 9.04 2.20 -8.30
CA ASP A 27 9.90 2.45 -7.14
C ASP A 27 9.33 1.70 -5.93
N ASN A 28 9.60 0.39 -5.90
CA ASN A 28 9.16 -0.50 -4.83
C ASN A 28 9.62 -0.01 -3.45
N LYS A 29 10.74 0.71 -3.37
CA LYS A 29 11.25 1.26 -2.11
C LYS A 29 10.40 2.45 -1.64
N ALA A 30 10.02 3.33 -2.57
CA ALA A 30 9.09 4.43 -2.28
C ALA A 30 7.71 3.91 -1.87
N ALA A 31 7.16 2.94 -2.60
CA ALA A 31 5.85 2.34 -2.30
C ALA A 31 5.83 1.66 -0.92
N ARG A 32 6.90 0.92 -0.57
CA ARG A 32 7.06 0.32 0.77
C ARG A 32 7.14 1.39 1.87
N THR A 33 7.94 2.43 1.66
CA THR A 33 8.09 3.53 2.64
C THR A 33 6.76 4.26 2.87
N ASP A 34 6.01 4.56 1.79
CA ASP A 34 4.69 5.18 1.90
C ASP A 34 3.68 4.26 2.58
N THR A 35 3.71 2.96 2.29
CA THR A 35 2.84 1.97 2.96
C THR A 35 3.14 1.91 4.46
N GLU A 36 4.41 1.94 4.87
CA GLU A 36 4.77 2.01 6.30
C GLU A 36 4.29 3.30 6.97
N ARG A 37 4.33 4.43 6.25
CA ARG A 37 3.80 5.71 6.74
C ARG A 37 2.30 5.61 6.99
N ILE A 38 1.54 5.11 6.00
CA ILE A 38 0.09 4.93 6.10
C ILE A 38 -0.27 4.01 7.26
N VAL A 39 0.42 2.87 7.38
CA VAL A 39 0.18 1.91 8.48
C VAL A 39 0.32 2.58 9.85
N ARG A 40 1.32 3.45 10.01
CA ARG A 40 1.56 4.19 11.25
C ARG A 40 0.54 5.30 11.47
N GLU A 41 0.29 6.14 10.47
CA GLU A 41 -0.57 7.33 10.61
C GLU A 41 -2.06 6.97 10.78
N TYR A 42 -2.52 5.92 10.11
CA TYR A 42 -3.93 5.50 10.12
C TYR A 42 -4.21 4.33 11.07
N ASP A 43 -3.20 3.93 11.86
CA ASP A 43 -3.26 2.81 12.80
C ASP A 43 -3.84 1.53 12.16
N VAL A 44 -3.27 1.14 11.02
CA VAL A 44 -3.65 -0.09 10.33
C VAL A 44 -3.01 -1.27 11.05
N ARG A 45 -3.82 -2.15 11.62
CA ARG A 45 -3.33 -3.34 12.32
C ARG A 45 -3.03 -4.43 11.30
N THR A 46 -1.74 -4.61 11.02
CA THR A 46 -1.23 -5.61 10.09
C THR A 46 0.02 -6.31 10.67
N PRO A 47 0.26 -7.61 10.38
CA PRO A 47 1.51 -8.29 10.70
C PRO A 47 2.73 -7.72 9.95
N GLY A 48 2.51 -6.95 8.88
CA GLY A 48 3.56 -6.29 8.09
C GLY A 48 3.05 -5.77 6.75
N ILE A 49 3.87 -5.04 6.00
CA ILE A 49 3.48 -4.48 4.68
C ILE A 49 3.57 -5.51 3.53
N ASP A 50 4.05 -6.71 3.81
CA ASP A 50 4.21 -7.79 2.84
C ASP A 50 3.01 -8.75 2.80
N VAL A 51 2.08 -8.67 3.76
CA VAL A 51 0.85 -9.47 3.74
C VAL A 51 -0.11 -8.95 2.66
N THR A 52 -1.08 -9.76 2.25
CA THR A 52 -2.08 -9.34 1.25
C THR A 52 -3.13 -8.43 1.87
N ALA A 53 -3.67 -7.48 1.10
CA ALA A 53 -4.75 -6.61 1.58
C ALA A 53 -6.01 -7.37 2.02
N ALA A 54 -6.27 -8.52 1.39
CA ALA A 54 -7.36 -9.42 1.73
C ALA A 54 -7.28 -10.03 3.13
N SER A 55 -6.06 -10.15 3.66
CA SER A 55 -5.84 -10.68 5.02
C SER A 55 -6.23 -9.70 6.12
N LEU A 56 -6.44 -8.42 5.78
CA LEU A 56 -6.89 -7.41 6.72
C LEU A 56 -8.40 -7.50 6.95
N SER A 57 -8.84 -7.20 8.18
CA SER A 57 -10.27 -6.97 8.44
C SER A 57 -10.78 -5.77 7.65
N GLY A 58 -12.09 -5.73 7.35
CA GLY A 58 -12.68 -4.64 6.56
C GLY A 58 -12.39 -3.24 7.12
N GLY A 59 -12.33 -3.07 8.44
CA GLY A 59 -11.95 -1.80 9.07
C GLY A 59 -10.49 -1.41 8.81
N ASN A 60 -9.56 -2.37 8.80
CA ASN A 60 -8.15 -2.11 8.46
C ASN A 60 -7.96 -1.86 6.96
N GLN A 61 -8.76 -2.51 6.10
CA GLN A 61 -8.79 -2.21 4.67
C GLN A 61 -9.26 -0.77 4.43
N GLN A 62 -10.32 -0.33 5.10
CA GLN A 62 -10.83 1.04 4.96
C GLN A 62 -9.81 2.09 5.44
N LYS A 63 -9.15 1.86 6.59
CA LYS A 63 -8.06 2.73 7.08
C LYS A 63 -6.92 2.87 6.06
N LEU A 64 -6.53 1.76 5.44
CA LEU A 64 -5.49 1.75 4.40
C LEU A 64 -5.91 2.54 3.16
N ILE A 65 -7.17 2.38 2.71
CA ILE A 65 -7.73 3.14 1.59
C ILE A 65 -7.72 4.64 1.91
N VAL A 66 -8.19 5.03 3.10
CA VAL A 66 -8.23 6.44 3.52
C VAL A 66 -6.82 7.05 3.61
N GLY A 67 -5.78 6.28 3.95
CA GLY A 67 -4.41 6.80 3.95
C GLY A 67 -3.74 6.85 2.58
N ARG A 68 -4.34 6.21 1.57
CA ARG A 68 -3.87 6.22 0.19
C ARG A 68 -4.39 7.43 -0.60
N GLU A 69 -5.65 7.81 -0.39
CA GLU A 69 -6.30 8.98 -1.01
C GLU A 69 -5.81 10.31 -0.42
#